data_AF-A0A948V9S2-F1
#
_entry.id   AF-A0A948V9S2-F1
#
_cell.length_a   1.000
_cell.length_b   1.000
_cell.length_c   1.000
_cell.angle_alpha   90.00
_cell.angle_beta   90.00
_cell.angle_gamma   90.00
#
_symmetry.space_group_name_H-M   'P 1'
#
loop_
_entity.id
_entity.type
_entity.pdbx_description
1 polymer ?
#
loop_
_entity_poly.entity_id
_entity_poly.type
_entity_poly.pdbx_seq_one_letter_code
_entity_poly.pdbx_strand_id
1 'polypeptide(L)'
;MGKKSDDVNVNERIQARTVRLISAGGEQLGIMSAHEAVVAAREQGLDLVEVSPNSDPPVCRIMDYGKYKYEASKKFQEGKKKGKAVQVKEIRLRPHTEEHDLGFKIRNLKRFLEKKDRVKITVMFRGREMAYMDTAVKLLERIAEEVVEIGTVEQQPTREGWRVTMVILPK
;
A
#
# COMPACT_ATOMS: atom_id res chain seq x y z
N MET A 1 -16.27 6.03 -14.57
CA MET A 1 -15.19 6.95 -14.15
C MET A 1 -15.38 7.32 -12.68
N GLY A 2 -14.59 6.76 -11.76
CA GLY A 2 -14.62 7.16 -10.35
C GLY A 2 -13.88 8.48 -10.17
N LYS A 3 -14.55 9.51 -9.62
CA LYS A 3 -13.92 10.79 -9.28
C LYS A 3 -12.82 10.55 -8.23
N LYS A 4 -11.56 10.57 -8.68
CA LYS A 4 -10.40 10.88 -7.84
C LYS A 4 -10.32 12.40 -7.71
N SER A 5 -10.79 12.91 -6.60
CA SER A 5 -10.37 14.22 -6.08
C SER A 5 -10.62 14.20 -4.58
N ASP A 6 -9.55 14.02 -3.79
CA ASP A 6 -9.52 14.27 -2.34
C ASP A 6 -9.71 15.78 -2.03
N ASP A 7 -10.38 16.53 -2.91
CA ASP A 7 -10.69 17.94 -2.74
C ASP A 7 -12.14 18.01 -2.27
N VAL A 8 -12.30 18.27 -0.98
CA VAL A 8 -13.60 18.42 -0.32
C VAL A 8 -14.26 19.71 -0.83
N ASN A 9 -15.58 19.72 -1.02
CA ASN A 9 -16.28 20.95 -1.37
C ASN A 9 -16.31 21.89 -0.16
N VAL A 10 -16.03 23.16 -0.39
CA VAL A 10 -15.92 24.20 0.64
C VAL A 10 -16.71 25.43 0.23
N ASN A 11 -17.40 26.04 1.18
CA ASN A 11 -18.16 27.28 1.03
C ASN A 11 -19.07 27.24 -0.22
N GLU A 12 -18.85 28.13 -1.18
CA GLU A 12 -19.66 28.30 -2.39
C GLU A 12 -19.55 27.12 -3.37
N ARG A 13 -18.58 26.22 -3.17
CA ARG A 13 -18.46 25.00 -3.99
C ARG A 13 -19.52 23.96 -3.61
N ILE A 14 -20.17 24.09 -2.45
CA ILE A 14 -21.25 23.21 -2.00
C ILE A 14 -22.51 23.48 -2.83
N GLN A 15 -22.94 22.49 -3.60
CA GLN A 15 -24.08 22.61 -4.53
C GLN A 15 -25.43 22.25 -3.90
N ALA A 16 -25.43 21.66 -2.70
CA ALA A 16 -26.64 21.27 -2.00
C ALA A 16 -27.46 22.50 -1.58
N ARG A 17 -28.79 22.42 -1.66
CA ARG A 17 -29.68 23.49 -1.19
C ARG A 17 -29.76 23.54 0.33
N THR A 18 -29.81 22.37 0.94
CA THR A 18 -29.92 22.16 2.40
C THR A 18 -28.80 21.26 2.87
N VAL A 19 -28.25 21.55 4.05
CA VAL A 19 -27.14 20.83 4.65
C VAL A 19 -27.44 20.54 6.11
N ARG A 20 -26.91 19.43 6.62
CA ARG A 20 -26.85 19.15 8.06
C ARG A 20 -25.57 19.78 8.61
N LEU A 21 -25.70 20.78 9.46
CA LEU A 21 -24.59 21.58 9.96
C LEU A 21 -24.06 21.08 11.31
N ILE A 22 -22.73 21.02 11.41
CA ILE A 22 -21.99 20.79 12.66
C ILE A 22 -21.15 22.04 12.95
N SER A 23 -21.21 22.56 14.17
CA SER A 23 -20.41 23.71 14.61
C SER A 23 -18.92 23.37 14.71
N ALA A 24 -18.07 24.39 14.87
CA ALA A 24 -16.64 24.20 15.10
C ALA A 24 -16.34 23.43 16.41
N GLY A 25 -17.22 23.55 17.41
CA GLY A 25 -17.14 22.80 18.69
C GLY A 25 -17.65 21.36 18.60
N GLY A 26 -18.20 20.93 17.46
CA GLY A 26 -18.74 19.59 17.26
C GLY A 26 -20.23 19.44 17.61
N GLU A 27 -20.91 20.53 17.95
CA GLU A 27 -22.34 20.52 18.22
C GLU A 27 -23.15 20.40 16.92
N GLN A 28 -24.27 19.68 16.98
CA GLN A 28 -25.18 19.55 15.84
C GLN A 28 -26.13 20.76 15.82
N LEU A 29 -26.01 21.61 14.80
CA LEU A 29 -26.86 22.79 14.62
C LEU A 29 -28.14 22.50 13.82
N GLY A 30 -28.31 21.25 13.37
CA GLY A 30 -29.50 20.79 12.65
C GLY A 30 -29.38 20.95 11.14
N ILE A 31 -30.53 20.96 10.46
CA ILE A 31 -30.63 21.09 9.00
C ILE A 31 -31.02 22.54 8.68
N MET A 32 -30.25 23.18 7.79
CA MET A 32 -30.51 24.55 7.34
C MET A 32 -30.11 24.72 5.87
N SER A 33 -30.30 25.91 5.31
CA SER A 33 -29.84 26.18 3.95
C SER A 33 -28.32 26.23 3.87
N ALA A 34 -27.75 25.84 2.73
CA ALA A 34 -26.30 25.96 2.52
C ALA A 34 -25.82 27.41 2.64
N HIS A 35 -26.67 28.38 2.26
CA HIS A 35 -26.35 29.80 2.38
C HIS A 35 -26.21 30.24 3.84
N GLU A 36 -27.18 29.93 4.70
CA GLU A 36 -27.10 30.22 6.14
C GLU A 36 -25.88 29.57 6.79
N ALA A 37 -25.59 28.32 6.41
CA ALA A 37 -24.42 27.60 6.91
C ALA A 37 -23.10 28.28 6.51
N VAL A 38 -23.00 28.84 5.28
CA VAL A 38 -21.82 29.61 4.84
C VAL A 38 -21.70 30.91 5.62
N VAL A 39 -22.81 31.61 5.86
CA VAL A 39 -22.82 32.85 6.68
C VAL A 39 -22.34 32.54 8.10
N ALA A 40 -22.88 31.50 8.74
CA ALA A 40 -22.49 31.09 10.09
C ALA A 40 -21.00 30.71 10.20
N ALA A 41 -20.42 30.13 9.15
CA ALA A 41 -18.99 29.85 9.08
C ALA A 41 -18.15 31.14 9.00
N ARG A 42 -18.56 32.08 8.13
CA ARG A 42 -17.88 33.36 7.92
C ARG A 42 -17.91 34.26 9.16
N GLU A 43 -19.02 34.27 9.90
CA GLU A 43 -19.13 35.00 11.18
C GLU A 43 -18.09 34.56 12.21
N GLN A 44 -17.66 33.30 12.13
CA GLN A 44 -16.62 32.72 12.97
C GLN A 44 -15.21 32.83 12.36
N GLY A 45 -15.08 33.41 11.15
CA GLY A 45 -13.82 33.46 10.40
C GLY A 45 -13.33 32.09 9.94
N LEU A 46 -14.24 31.11 9.78
CA LEU A 46 -13.96 29.73 9.41
C LEU A 46 -14.61 29.38 8.06
N ASP A 47 -14.34 28.18 7.56
CA ASP A 47 -14.93 27.66 6.34
C ASP A 47 -16.04 26.64 6.63
N LEU A 48 -17.04 26.60 5.75
CA LEU A 48 -18.00 25.51 5.69
C LEU A 48 -17.44 24.38 4.82
N VAL A 49 -17.13 23.22 5.43
CA VAL A 49 -16.49 22.09 4.74
C VAL A 49 -17.47 20.91 4.67
N GLU A 50 -17.70 20.35 3.47
CA GLU A 50 -18.59 19.21 3.24
C GLU A 50 -17.92 17.87 3.61
N VAL A 51 -18.08 17.44 4.86
CA VAL A 51 -17.43 16.22 5.37
C VAL A 51 -18.08 14.91 4.93
N SER A 52 -19.37 14.92 4.56
CA SER A 52 -20.06 13.73 4.03
C SER A 52 -21.03 14.10 2.91
N PRO A 53 -20.59 14.04 1.64
CA PRO A 53 -21.44 14.37 0.49
C PRO A 53 -22.50 13.29 0.20
N ASN A 54 -22.33 12.07 0.70
CA ASN A 54 -23.21 10.93 0.40
C ASN A 54 -24.45 10.85 1.30
N SER A 55 -24.61 11.79 2.24
CA SER A 55 -25.77 11.85 3.14
C SER A 55 -26.88 12.71 2.54
N ASP A 56 -28.13 12.45 2.91
CA ASP A 56 -29.28 13.31 2.56
C ASP A 56 -29.93 13.89 3.84
N PRO A 57 -29.85 15.21 4.10
CA PRO A 57 -28.98 16.19 3.42
C PRO A 57 -27.48 15.97 3.70
N PRO A 58 -26.57 16.47 2.84
CA PRO A 58 -25.11 16.37 3.04
C PRO A 58 -24.68 16.95 4.38
N VAL A 59 -23.65 16.35 4.99
CA VAL A 59 -23.13 16.81 6.28
C VAL A 59 -21.99 17.79 6.06
N CYS A 60 -22.16 19.00 6.57
CA CYS A 60 -21.16 20.06 6.53
C CYS A 60 -20.73 20.42 7.95
N ARG A 61 -19.45 20.76 8.13
CA ARG A 61 -18.90 21.20 9.41
C ARG A 61 -18.16 22.52 9.23
N ILE A 62 -18.35 23.44 10.17
CA ILE A 62 -17.59 24.68 10.26
C ILE A 62 -16.19 24.36 10.79
N MET A 63 -15.15 24.59 10.01
CA MET A 63 -13.74 24.36 10.42
C MET A 63 -12.76 25.14 9.54
N ASP A 64 -11.50 25.24 9.98
CA ASP A 64 -10.42 25.76 9.15
C ASP A 64 -10.03 24.72 8.07
N TYR A 65 -10.30 25.04 6.80
CA TYR A 65 -10.01 24.11 5.69
C TYR A 65 -8.50 23.88 5.50
N GLY A 66 -7.68 24.91 5.71
CA GLY A 66 -6.22 24.83 5.58
C GLY A 66 -5.62 23.87 6.61
N LYS A 67 -6.01 24.01 7.87
CA LYS A 67 -5.63 23.11 8.96
C LYS A 67 -6.13 21.69 8.73
N TYR A 68 -7.38 21.53 8.30
CA TYR A 68 -7.95 20.21 7.96
C TYR A 68 -7.12 19.51 6.88
N LYS A 69 -6.79 20.22 5.78
CA LYS A 69 -5.97 19.66 4.69
C LYS A 69 -4.56 19.29 5.15
N TYR A 70 -3.95 20.11 6.00
CA TYR A 70 -2.65 19.82 6.59
C TYR A 70 -2.68 18.57 7.46
N GLU A 71 -3.65 18.46 8.38
CA GLU A 71 -3.78 17.30 9.27
C GLU A 71 -4.11 16.01 8.50
N ALA A 72 -4.99 16.08 7.50
CA ALA A 72 -5.31 14.96 6.62
C ALA A 72 -4.06 14.48 5.85
N SER A 73 -3.29 15.42 5.29
CA SER A 73 -2.03 15.12 4.59
C SER A 73 -0.99 14.51 5.54
N LYS A 74 -0.85 15.06 6.75
CA LYS A 74 0.07 14.53 7.78
C LYS A 74 -0.31 13.10 8.19
N LYS A 75 -1.59 12.84 8.49
CA LYS A 75 -2.09 11.49 8.81
C LYS A 75 -1.87 10.52 7.65
N PHE A 76 -2.11 10.94 6.42
CA PHE A 76 -1.87 10.13 5.23
C PHE A 76 -0.37 9.77 5.08
N GLN A 77 0.52 10.75 5.26
CA GLN A 77 1.97 10.53 5.23
C GLN A 77 2.45 9.63 6.36
N GLU A 78 1.94 9.81 7.58
CA GLU A 78 2.25 8.94 8.72
C GLU A 78 1.75 7.51 8.49
N GLY A 79 0.55 7.33 7.95
CA GLY A 79 0.02 6.02 7.56
C GLY A 79 0.86 5.34 6.47
N LYS A 80 1.26 6.10 5.45
CA LYS A 80 2.13 5.61 4.37
C LYS A 80 3.53 5.25 4.85
N LYS A 81 4.06 5.96 5.86
CA LYS A 81 5.35 5.63 6.50
C LYS A 81 5.24 4.39 7.40
N LYS A 82 4.11 4.19 8.08
CA LYS A 82 3.88 3.04 8.97
C LYS A 82 3.61 1.75 8.20
N GLY A 83 2.99 1.82 7.03
CA GLY A 83 2.91 0.69 6.11
C GLY A 83 4.27 0.40 5.49
N LYS A 84 5.03 -0.56 6.05
CA LYS A 84 6.15 -1.15 5.31
C LYS A 84 5.57 -1.75 4.03
N ALA A 85 5.80 -1.09 2.90
CA ALA A 85 5.51 -1.68 1.60
C ALA A 85 6.32 -2.98 1.51
N VAL A 86 5.65 -4.12 1.35
CA VAL A 86 6.30 -5.41 1.14
C VAL A 86 7.10 -5.28 -0.16
N GLN A 87 8.42 -5.15 -0.05
CA GLN A 87 9.28 -5.04 -1.22
C GLN A 87 9.51 -6.44 -1.76
N VAL A 88 9.50 -6.57 -3.09
CA VAL A 88 9.93 -7.80 -3.75
C VAL A 88 11.43 -7.69 -4.01
N LYS A 89 12.20 -8.55 -3.35
CA LYS A 89 13.65 -8.71 -3.58
C LYS A 89 13.86 -9.87 -4.53
N GLU A 90 14.81 -9.73 -5.45
CA GLU A 90 15.16 -10.79 -6.39
C GLU A 90 16.56 -11.35 -6.07
N ILE A 91 16.67 -12.67 -5.99
CA ILE A 91 17.95 -13.39 -5.89
C ILE A 91 18.14 -14.21 -7.16
N ARG A 92 19.25 -13.98 -7.85
CA ARG A 92 19.59 -14.68 -9.09
C ARG A 92 20.68 -15.71 -8.87
N LEU A 93 20.46 -16.91 -9.41
CA LEU A 93 21.34 -18.08 -9.35
C LEU A 93 21.66 -18.58 -10.75
N ARG A 94 22.72 -19.38 -10.86
CA ARG A 94 23.11 -20.11 -12.07
C ARG A 94 23.07 -21.62 -11.79
N PRO A 95 22.88 -22.46 -12.83
CA PRO A 95 22.83 -23.92 -12.65
C PRO A 95 24.13 -24.51 -12.08
N HIS A 96 25.27 -23.84 -12.29
CA HIS A 96 26.59 -24.25 -11.81
C HIS A 96 27.09 -23.37 -10.64
N THR A 97 26.18 -22.83 -9.83
CA THR A 97 26.58 -22.02 -8.66
C THR A 97 27.35 -22.90 -7.66
N GLU A 98 28.57 -22.49 -7.33
CA GLU A 98 29.41 -23.16 -6.33
C GLU A 98 28.80 -23.07 -4.93
N GLU A 99 29.13 -24.04 -4.07
CA GLU A 99 28.56 -24.15 -2.72
C GLU A 99 28.81 -22.90 -1.85
N HIS A 100 29.97 -22.26 -2.00
CA HIS A 100 30.29 -21.02 -1.30
C HIS A 100 29.39 -19.85 -1.72
N ASP A 101 29.16 -19.65 -3.02
CA ASP A 101 28.28 -18.59 -3.53
C ASP A 101 26.82 -18.89 -3.14
N LEU A 102 26.39 -20.15 -3.23
CA LEU A 102 25.07 -20.57 -2.79
C LEU A 102 24.82 -20.19 -1.32
N GLY A 103 25.79 -20.48 -0.43
CA GLY A 103 25.70 -20.11 0.98
C GLY A 103 25.58 -18.60 1.20
N PHE A 104 26.27 -17.77 0.41
CA PHE A 104 26.11 -16.32 0.46
C PHE A 104 24.71 -15.87 0.03
N LYS A 105 24.15 -16.48 -1.02
CA LYS A 105 22.79 -16.19 -1.51
C LYS A 105 21.73 -16.58 -0.49
N ILE A 106 21.88 -17.72 0.18
CA ILE A 106 20.98 -18.17 1.25
C ILE A 106 21.03 -17.20 2.44
N ARG A 107 22.21 -16.73 2.86
CA ARG A 107 22.30 -15.72 3.93
C ARG A 107 21.56 -14.43 3.57
N ASN A 108 21.64 -14.00 2.30
CA ASN A 108 20.89 -12.83 1.83
C ASN A 108 19.38 -13.09 1.78
N LEU A 109 18.96 -14.29 1.36
CA LEU A 109 17.56 -14.72 1.41
C LEU A 109 17.01 -14.63 2.84
N LYS A 110 17.72 -15.20 3.81
CA LYS A 110 17.33 -15.13 5.23
C LYS A 110 17.19 -13.69 5.72
N ARG A 111 18.16 -12.84 5.41
CA ARG A 111 18.14 -11.40 5.74
C ARG A 111 16.94 -10.66 5.13
N PHE A 112 16.52 -11.00 3.91
CA PHE A 112 15.35 -10.38 3.29
C PHE A 112 14.04 -10.84 3.94
N LEU A 113 13.92 -12.14 4.22
CA LEU A 113 12.74 -12.69 4.89
C LEU A 113 12.58 -12.11 6.31
N GLU A 114 13.67 -11.98 7.08
CA GLU A 114 13.68 -11.32 8.39
C GLU A 114 13.21 -9.86 8.33
N LYS A 115 13.47 -9.17 7.21
CA LYS A 115 13.01 -7.78 6.98
C LYS A 115 11.54 -7.68 6.57
N LYS A 116 10.84 -8.81 6.47
CA LYS A 116 9.49 -8.96 5.95
C LYS A 116 9.37 -8.60 4.46
N ASP A 117 10.44 -8.82 3.70
CA ASP A 117 10.43 -8.70 2.24
C ASP A 117 9.99 -10.01 1.58
N ARG A 118 9.23 -9.92 0.48
CA ARG A 118 8.93 -11.04 -0.40
C ARG A 118 10.13 -11.32 -1.29
N VAL A 119 10.54 -12.57 -1.46
CA VAL A 119 11.75 -12.90 -2.22
C VAL A 119 11.43 -13.79 -3.41
N LYS A 120 11.75 -13.29 -4.62
CA LYS A 120 11.74 -14.09 -5.85
C LYS A 120 13.14 -14.63 -6.10
N ILE A 121 13.27 -15.95 -6.19
CA ILE A 121 14.51 -16.62 -6.55
C ILE A 121 14.41 -17.04 -8.01
N THR A 122 15.41 -16.69 -8.82
CA THR A 122 15.44 -16.96 -10.26
C THR A 122 16.72 -17.71 -10.61
N VAL A 123 16.62 -18.93 -11.14
CA VAL A 123 17.74 -19.65 -11.75
C VAL A 123 17.72 -19.40 -13.26
N MET A 124 18.82 -18.87 -13.79
CA MET A 124 18.94 -18.48 -15.20
C MET A 124 19.83 -19.46 -15.98
N PHE A 125 19.33 -19.92 -17.14
CA PHE A 125 20.04 -20.85 -18.02
C PHE A 125 20.44 -20.20 -19.34
N ARG A 126 21.53 -20.67 -19.95
CA ARG A 126 21.95 -20.25 -21.29
C ARG A 126 22.15 -21.45 -22.23
N GLY A 127 21.45 -21.44 -23.37
CA GLY A 127 21.66 -22.40 -24.46
C GLY A 127 21.61 -23.86 -24.00
N ARG A 128 22.75 -24.54 -24.01
CA ARG A 128 22.89 -25.95 -23.62
C ARG A 128 22.62 -26.22 -22.14
N GLU A 129 22.61 -25.19 -21.29
CA GLU A 129 22.34 -25.33 -19.86
C GLU A 129 20.87 -25.72 -19.56
N MET A 130 19.96 -25.61 -20.53
CA MET A 130 18.54 -25.98 -20.33
C MET A 130 18.35 -27.46 -19.97
N ALA A 131 19.31 -28.33 -20.28
CA ALA A 131 19.28 -29.74 -19.85
C ALA A 131 19.31 -29.92 -18.31
N TYR A 132 19.76 -28.90 -17.56
CA TYR A 132 19.87 -28.94 -16.10
C TYR A 132 18.66 -28.33 -15.38
N MET A 133 17.54 -28.11 -16.07
CA MET A 133 16.34 -27.52 -15.46
C MET A 133 15.79 -28.35 -14.29
N ASP A 134 15.81 -29.69 -14.39
CA ASP A 134 15.37 -30.57 -13.31
C ASP A 134 16.26 -30.43 -12.07
N THR A 135 17.57 -30.28 -12.26
CA THR A 135 18.52 -30.05 -11.17
C THR A 135 18.26 -28.72 -10.47
N ALA A 136 17.87 -27.68 -11.20
CA ALA A 136 17.55 -26.39 -10.59
C ALA A 136 16.24 -26.40 -9.79
N VAL A 137 15.25 -27.19 -10.20
CA VAL A 137 14.03 -27.39 -9.40
C VAL A 137 14.41 -27.97 -8.04
N LYS A 138 15.22 -29.04 -8.02
CA LYS A 138 15.73 -29.66 -6.78
C LYS A 138 16.56 -28.69 -5.94
N LEU A 139 17.37 -27.84 -6.57
CA LEU A 139 18.13 -26.80 -5.88
C LEU A 139 17.19 -25.81 -5.17
N LEU A 140 16.12 -25.36 -5.84
CA LEU A 140 15.16 -24.43 -5.25
C LEU A 140 14.36 -25.08 -4.11
N GLU A 141 13.98 -26.35 -4.26
CA GLU A 141 13.35 -27.14 -3.19
C GLU A 141 14.25 -27.22 -1.95
N ARG A 142 15.53 -27.57 -2.13
CA ARG A 142 16.51 -27.57 -1.03
C ARG A 142 16.64 -26.19 -0.36
N ILE A 143 16.70 -25.10 -1.15
CA ILE A 143 16.76 -23.74 -0.60
C ILE A 143 15.50 -23.43 0.21
N ALA A 144 14.32 -23.88 -0.24
CA ALA A 144 13.06 -23.69 0.48
C ALA A 144 13.06 -24.43 1.83
N GLU A 145 13.59 -25.65 1.88
CA GLU A 145 13.76 -26.41 3.12
C GLU A 145 14.69 -25.70 4.11
N GLU A 146 15.81 -25.14 3.65
CA GLU A 146 16.77 -24.43 4.50
C GLU A 146 16.25 -23.12 5.11
N VAL A 147 15.14 -22.58 4.59
CA VAL A 147 14.49 -21.35 5.10
C VAL A 147 13.07 -21.58 5.59
N VAL A 148 12.63 -22.82 5.75
CA VAL A 148 11.25 -23.18 6.16
C VAL A 148 10.87 -22.57 7.50
N GLU A 149 11.81 -22.30 8.40
CA GLU A 149 11.55 -21.70 9.71
C GLU A 149 11.14 -20.22 9.62
N ILE A 150 11.62 -19.50 8.60
CA ILE A 150 11.46 -18.04 8.47
C ILE A 150 10.65 -17.61 7.24
N GLY A 151 10.35 -18.54 6.33
CA GLY A 151 9.62 -18.28 5.11
C GLY A 151 8.68 -19.41 4.71
N THR A 152 7.70 -19.07 3.88
CA THR A 152 6.71 -20.00 3.30
C THR A 152 6.74 -19.85 1.78
N VAL A 153 6.77 -20.97 1.06
CA VAL A 153 6.72 -20.96 -0.41
C VAL A 153 5.31 -20.53 -0.85
N GLU A 154 5.23 -19.42 -1.56
CA GLU A 154 3.99 -18.92 -2.17
C GLU A 154 3.83 -19.44 -3.59
N GLN A 155 4.92 -19.44 -4.35
CA GLN A 155 4.96 -20.00 -5.70
C GLN A 155 6.04 -21.07 -5.76
N GLN A 156 5.63 -22.31 -5.99
CA GLN A 156 6.51 -23.46 -6.20
C GLN A 156 7.45 -23.24 -7.40
N PRO A 157 8.61 -23.93 -7.45
CA PRO A 157 9.54 -23.85 -8.58
C PRO A 157 8.83 -24.06 -9.93
N THR A 158 8.73 -23.00 -10.71
CA THR A 158 8.01 -22.98 -11.99
C THR A 158 8.97 -22.63 -13.12
N ARG A 159 8.82 -23.32 -14.26
CA ARG A 159 9.59 -23.03 -15.48
C ARG A 159 8.97 -21.83 -16.21
N GLU A 160 9.75 -20.78 -16.40
CA GLU A 160 9.37 -19.56 -17.13
C GLU A 160 10.34 -19.35 -18.31
N GLY A 161 10.19 -20.14 -19.37
CA GLY A 161 11.06 -20.10 -20.55
C GLY A 161 12.48 -20.59 -20.22
N TRP A 162 13.48 -19.70 -20.29
CA TRP A 162 14.89 -20.02 -20.05
C TRP A 162 15.32 -19.85 -18.57
N ARG A 163 14.37 -19.80 -17.65
CA ARG A 163 14.60 -19.65 -16.21
C ARG A 163 13.62 -20.50 -15.40
N VAL A 164 14.02 -20.84 -14.18
CA VAL A 164 13.14 -21.43 -13.17
C VAL A 164 13.03 -20.44 -12.03
N THR A 165 11.80 -20.19 -11.58
CA THR A 165 11.49 -19.18 -10.56
C THR A 165 10.76 -19.81 -9.38
N MET A 166 11.02 -19.31 -8.17
CA MET A 166 10.29 -19.65 -6.95
C MET A 166 10.07 -18.37 -6.16
N VAL A 167 8.96 -18.27 -5.44
CA VAL A 167 8.67 -17.11 -4.58
C VAL A 167 8.42 -17.57 -3.16
N ILE A 168 9.14 -16.94 -2.23
CA ILE A 168 9.03 -17.17 -0.79
C ILE A 168 8.52 -15.90 -0.12
N LEU A 169 7.49 -16.06 0.70
CA LEU A 169 6.98 -15.03 1.59
C LEU A 169 7.64 -15.16 2.97
N PRO A 170 7.90 -14.04 3.67
CA PRO A 170 8.33 -14.09 5.05
C PRO A 170 7.18 -14.64 5.92
N LYS A 171 7.50 -15.51 6.87
CA LYS A 171 6.59 -15.81 7.99
C LYS A 171 6.52 -14.61 8.91
#